data_AF-A0A3S9Q5U7-F1
#
_entry.id   AF-A0A3S9Q5U7-F1
#
_cell.length_a   1.000
_cell.length_b   1.000
_cell.length_c   1.000
_cell.angle_alpha   90.00
_cell.angle_beta   90.00
_cell.angle_gamma   90.00
#
_symmetry.space_group_name_H-M   'P 1'
#
loop_
_entity.id
_entity.type
_entity.pdbx_description
1 polymer ?
#
loop_
_entity_poly.entity_id
_entity_poly.type
_entity_poly.pdbx_seq_one_letter_code
_entity_poly.pdbx_strand_id
1 'polypeptide(L)'
;MRDSNNDESDEIAMKIQAVLLFIGRYYAKFGDLAQLSDPMFGIKESDIDALKKDELLVSSLKTLRLGNWDKALDYLSSRNLIFKMAKDRYVFSSAAMAFLNRLITAHTEFINK
;
A
#
# COMPACT_ATOMS: atom_id res chain seq x y z
N MET A 1 -15.05 -28.94 -2.55
CA MET A 1 -14.07 -28.51 -1.54
C MET A 1 -13.49 -27.20 -2.02
N ARG A 2 -13.82 -26.09 -1.35
CA ARG A 2 -13.18 -24.80 -1.61
C ARG A 2 -11.79 -24.92 -0.99
N ASP A 3 -10.76 -24.85 -1.84
CA ASP A 3 -9.39 -25.18 -1.49
C ASP A 3 -8.89 -24.17 -0.46
N SER A 4 -8.58 -24.59 0.77
CA SER A 4 -8.21 -23.69 1.87
C SER A 4 -6.97 -22.85 1.55
N ASN A 5 -6.11 -23.34 0.65
CA ASN A 5 -4.97 -22.60 0.11
C ASN A 5 -5.39 -21.39 -0.74
N ASN A 6 -6.53 -21.48 -1.42
CA ASN A 6 -7.06 -20.40 -2.25
C ASN A 6 -7.62 -19.27 -1.38
N ASP A 7 -8.33 -19.62 -0.31
CA ASP A 7 -8.87 -18.63 0.64
C ASP A 7 -7.74 -17.87 1.37
N GLU A 8 -6.62 -18.54 1.71
CA GLU A 8 -5.45 -17.88 2.31
C GLU A 8 -4.72 -16.97 1.30
N SER A 9 -4.56 -17.43 0.06
CA SER A 9 -3.96 -16.63 -1.02
C SER A 9 -4.77 -15.35 -1.29
N ASP A 10 -6.09 -15.47 -1.33
CA ASP A 10 -7.00 -14.34 -1.53
C ASP A 10 -6.92 -13.35 -0.35
N GLU A 11 -6.85 -13.84 0.90
CA GLU A 11 -6.68 -12.98 2.08
C GLU A 11 -5.34 -12.21 2.04
N ILE A 12 -4.25 -12.87 1.64
CA ILE A 12 -2.94 -12.24 1.49
C ILE A 12 -2.99 -11.16 0.41
N ALA A 13 -3.55 -11.48 -0.75
CA ALA A 13 -3.70 -10.53 -1.86
C ALA A 13 -4.53 -9.31 -1.42
N MET A 14 -5.68 -9.53 -0.78
CA MET A 14 -6.56 -8.45 -0.32
C MET A 14 -5.84 -7.51 0.66
N LYS A 15 -5.08 -8.04 1.62
CA LYS A 15 -4.27 -7.24 2.56
C LYS A 15 -3.25 -6.38 1.83
N ILE A 16 -2.47 -6.97 0.92
CA ILE A 16 -1.47 -6.26 0.13
C ILE A 16 -2.12 -5.14 -0.66
N GLN A 17 -3.16 -5.46 -1.43
CA GLN A 17 -3.84 -4.54 -2.32
C GLN A 17 -4.44 -3.36 -1.56
N ALA A 18 -5.06 -3.60 -0.41
CA ALA A 18 -5.65 -2.55 0.42
C ALA A 18 -4.60 -1.58 0.96
N VAL A 19 -3.47 -2.07 1.51
CA VAL A 19 -2.43 -1.19 2.04
C VAL A 19 -1.79 -0.36 0.93
N LEU A 20 -1.46 -0.99 -0.20
CA LEU A 20 -0.92 -0.28 -1.37
C LEU A 20 -1.90 0.78 -1.88
N LEU A 21 -3.20 0.46 -1.94
CA LEU A 21 -4.26 1.39 -2.34
C LEU A 21 -4.35 2.60 -1.39
N PHE A 22 -4.28 2.38 -0.07
CA PHE A 22 -4.35 3.47 0.90
C PHE A 22 -3.19 4.45 0.74
N ILE A 23 -1.97 3.93 0.59
CA ILE A 23 -0.77 4.75 0.33
C ILE A 23 -0.90 5.46 -1.03
N GLY A 24 -1.28 4.74 -2.08
CA GLY A 24 -1.44 5.30 -3.42
C GLY A 24 -2.47 6.43 -3.46
N ARG A 25 -3.61 6.27 -2.79
CA ARG A 25 -4.65 7.33 -2.69
C ARG A 25 -4.13 8.56 -1.95
N TYR A 26 -3.34 8.38 -0.90
CA TYR A 26 -2.71 9.50 -0.19
C TYR A 26 -1.78 10.28 -1.11
N TYR A 27 -0.90 9.60 -1.85
CA TYR A 27 0.01 10.23 -2.81
C TYR A 27 -0.70 10.84 -4.02
N ALA A 28 -1.79 10.25 -4.49
CA ALA A 28 -2.61 10.85 -5.54
C ALA A 28 -3.26 12.18 -5.11
N LYS A 29 -3.47 12.39 -3.79
CA LYS A 29 -4.10 13.59 -3.25
C LYS A 29 -3.10 14.65 -2.77
N PHE A 30 -2.00 14.23 -2.15
CA PHE A 30 -1.08 15.12 -1.43
C PHE A 30 0.36 15.09 -1.94
N GLY A 31 0.67 14.26 -2.93
CA GLY A 31 2.02 14.10 -3.45
C GLY A 31 2.05 13.69 -4.93
N ASP A 32 3.07 12.94 -5.28
CA ASP A 32 3.23 12.38 -6.63
C ASP A 32 3.54 10.88 -6.51
N LEU A 33 2.73 10.06 -7.16
CA LEU A 33 2.86 8.60 -7.18
C LEU A 33 4.23 8.14 -7.71
N ALA A 34 4.85 8.87 -8.64
CA ALA A 34 6.17 8.54 -9.17
C ALA A 34 7.26 8.55 -8.08
N GLN A 35 7.06 9.34 -7.02
CA GLN A 35 7.99 9.45 -5.89
C GLN A 35 8.04 8.18 -5.04
N LEU A 36 7.01 7.33 -5.06
CA LEU A 36 6.95 6.12 -4.25
C LEU A 36 8.07 5.13 -4.57
N SER A 37 8.52 5.09 -5.82
CA SER A 37 9.66 4.26 -6.27
C SER A 37 11.01 4.95 -6.21
N ASP A 38 11.06 6.25 -5.92
CA ASP A 38 12.32 6.99 -5.90
C ASP A 38 12.97 6.90 -4.50
N PRO A 39 14.19 6.35 -4.37
CA PRO A 39 14.89 6.24 -3.08
C PRO A 39 15.15 7.58 -2.38
N MET A 40 15.20 8.69 -3.12
CA MET A 40 15.42 10.02 -2.58
C MET A 40 14.13 10.64 -2.00
N PHE A 41 12.97 10.25 -2.51
CA PHE A 41 11.67 10.73 -2.03
C PHE A 41 10.98 9.70 -1.15
N GLY A 42 10.48 8.62 -1.73
CA GLY A 42 9.79 7.50 -1.07
C GLY A 42 8.63 7.95 -0.18
N ILE A 43 8.18 7.02 0.66
CA ILE A 43 7.27 7.27 1.77
C ILE A 43 8.07 7.79 2.95
N LYS A 44 7.78 9.00 3.40
CA LYS A 44 8.41 9.61 4.57
C LYS A 44 7.61 9.30 5.81
N GLU A 45 8.26 9.43 6.96
CA GLU A 45 7.62 9.28 8.26
C GLU A 45 6.43 10.24 8.44
N SER A 46 6.53 11.48 7.96
CA SER A 46 5.42 12.45 8.00
C SER A 46 4.18 12.00 7.23
N ASP A 47 4.37 11.23 6.15
CA ASP A 47 3.27 10.70 5.34
C ASP A 47 2.57 9.56 6.10
N ILE A 48 3.36 8.72 6.79
CA ILE A 48 2.86 7.67 7.69
C ILE A 48 2.09 8.28 8.87
N ASP A 49 2.60 9.36 9.46
CA ASP A 49 1.92 10.08 10.53
C ASP A 49 0.59 10.67 10.09
N ALA A 50 0.50 11.17 8.87
CA ALA A 50 -0.76 11.63 8.29
C ALA A 50 -1.75 10.47 8.11
N LEU A 51 -1.27 9.32 7.61
CA LEU A 51 -2.07 8.11 7.46
C LEU A 51 -2.56 7.54 8.81
N LYS A 52 -1.76 7.66 9.89
CA LYS A 52 -2.13 7.27 11.25
C LYS A 52 -3.25 8.13 11.85
N LYS A 53 -3.43 9.36 11.37
CA LYS A 53 -4.49 10.28 11.82
C LYS A 53 -5.84 10.06 11.11
N ASP A 54 -5.86 9.31 10.02
CA ASP A 54 -7.09 8.96 9.31
C ASP A 54 -7.77 7.76 10.00
N GLU A 55 -8.79 8.04 10.81
CA GLU A 55 -9.52 7.03 11.59
C GLU A 55 -10.15 5.93 10.72
N LEU A 56 -10.58 6.27 9.49
CA LEU A 56 -11.18 5.31 8.57
C LEU A 56 -10.13 4.31 8.06
N LEU A 57 -8.93 4.81 7.73
CA LEU A 57 -7.82 3.94 7.31
C LEU A 57 -7.35 3.05 8.47
N VAL A 58 -7.23 3.61 9.66
CA VAL A 58 -6.86 2.85 10.87
C VAL A 58 -7.88 1.76 11.19
N SER A 59 -9.18 2.06 11.10
CA SER A 59 -10.26 1.08 11.27
C SER A 59 -10.16 -0.04 10.22
N SER A 60 -9.90 0.32 8.96
CA SER A 60 -9.76 -0.63 7.85
C SER A 60 -8.61 -1.61 8.07
N LEU A 61 -7.46 -1.16 8.58
CA LEU A 61 -6.33 -2.04 8.91
C LEU A 61 -6.66 -3.06 10.00
N LYS A 62 -7.49 -2.69 10.99
CA LYS A 62 -7.95 -3.62 12.03
C LYS A 62 -8.88 -4.69 11.45
N THR A 63 -9.83 -4.29 10.60
CA THR A 63 -10.72 -5.21 9.89
C THR A 63 -9.94 -6.21 9.03
N LEU A 64 -8.86 -5.75 8.41
CA LEU A 64 -7.94 -6.58 7.62
C LEU A 64 -6.97 -7.42 8.48
N ARG A 65 -7.09 -7.40 9.81
CA ARG A 65 -6.18 -8.12 10.75
C ARG A 65 -4.72 -7.71 10.62
N LEU A 66 -4.44 -6.53 10.08
CA LEU A 66 -3.10 -5.92 10.04
C LEU A 66 -2.83 -5.09 11.31
N GLY A 67 -3.88 -4.59 11.95
CA GLY A 67 -3.81 -3.88 13.22
C GLY A 67 -3.52 -2.39 13.06
N ASN A 68 -2.26 -2.02 12.82
CA ASN A 68 -1.84 -0.62 12.70
C ASN A 68 -0.88 -0.41 11.51
N TRP A 69 -0.54 0.84 11.24
CA TRP A 69 0.33 1.19 10.11
C TRP A 69 1.73 0.61 10.20
N ASP A 70 2.32 0.53 11.40
CA ASP A 70 3.66 -0.04 11.56
C ASP A 70 3.66 -1.52 11.16
N LYS A 71 2.68 -2.28 11.66
CA LYS A 71 2.46 -3.69 11.27
C LYS A 71 2.10 -3.86 9.80
N ALA A 72 1.35 -2.93 9.22
CA ALA A 72 1.01 -2.97 7.80
C ALA A 72 2.25 -2.75 6.92
N LEU A 73 3.14 -1.84 7.30
CA LEU A 73 4.41 -1.62 6.62
C LEU A 73 5.34 -2.83 6.80
N ASP A 74 5.44 -3.41 7.99
CA ASP A 74 6.17 -4.66 8.22
C ASP A 74 5.63 -5.82 7.38
N TYR A 75 4.29 -5.89 7.23
CA TYR A 75 3.64 -6.90 6.40
C TYR A 75 3.99 -6.77 4.92
N LEU A 76 4.09 -5.54 4.39
CA LEU A 76 4.58 -5.29 3.02
C LEU A 76 6.09 -5.54 2.89
N SER A 77 6.87 -5.12 3.89
CA SER A 77 8.34 -5.27 3.92
C SER A 77 8.76 -6.74 3.90
N SER A 78 8.12 -7.57 4.75
CA SER A 78 8.33 -9.03 4.78
C SER A 78 8.02 -9.75 3.47
N ARG A 79 7.34 -9.08 2.52
CA ARG A 79 6.98 -9.59 1.20
C ARG A 79 7.76 -8.92 0.06
N ASN A 80 8.80 -8.15 0.39
CA ASN A 80 9.64 -7.42 -0.56
C ASN A 80 8.84 -6.42 -1.43
N LEU A 81 7.70 -5.93 -0.93
CA LEU A 81 6.89 -4.96 -1.65
C LEU A 81 7.36 -3.53 -1.38
N ILE A 82 7.91 -3.29 -0.20
CA ILE A 82 8.56 -2.04 0.18
C ILE A 82 9.91 -2.32 0.83
N PHE A 83 10.82 -1.36 0.77
CA PHE A 83 12.14 -1.46 1.38
C PHE A 83 12.41 -0.25 2.27
N LYS A 84 12.81 -0.50 3.52
CA LYS A 84 13.23 0.57 4.45
C LYS A 84 14.64 1.05 4.08
N MET A 85 14.78 2.33 3.79
CA MET A 85 16.04 3.01 3.49
C MET A 85 16.60 3.67 4.76
N ALA A 86 17.91 3.98 4.76
CA ALA A 86 18.66 4.50 5.91
C ALA A 86 18.17 5.84 6.49
N LYS A 87 17.24 6.54 5.83
CA LYS A 87 16.65 7.82 6.28
C LYS A 87 15.18 7.69 6.72
N ASP A 88 14.82 6.54 7.29
CA ASP A 88 13.44 6.21 7.71
C ASP A 88 12.38 6.42 6.62
N ARG A 89 12.76 6.04 5.39
CA ARG A 89 11.87 6.07 4.23
C ARG A 89 11.56 4.67 3.77
N TYR A 90 10.37 4.47 3.25
CA TYR A 90 10.03 3.25 2.53
C TYR A 90 9.96 3.53 1.04
N VAL A 91 10.55 2.65 0.24
CA VAL A 91 10.51 2.74 -1.24
C VAL A 91 9.74 1.55 -1.76
N PHE A 92 8.84 1.80 -2.70
CA PHE A 92 8.09 0.74 -3.38
C PHE A 92 8.99 -0.06 -4.30
N SER A 93 8.83 -1.37 -4.25
CA SER A 93 9.36 -2.28 -5.27
C SER A 93 8.70 -2.04 -6.63
N SER A 94 9.32 -2.55 -7.69
CA SER A 94 8.71 -2.58 -9.02
C SER A 94 7.37 -3.33 -9.03
N ALA A 95 7.21 -4.38 -8.22
CA ALA A 95 5.96 -5.13 -8.10
C ALA A 95 4.84 -4.28 -7.47
N ALA A 96 5.14 -3.56 -6.39
CA ALA A 96 4.19 -2.66 -5.74
C ALA A 96 3.77 -1.51 -6.67
N MET A 97 4.72 -0.93 -7.42
CA MET A 97 4.42 0.08 -8.43
C MET A 97 3.58 -0.47 -9.58
N ALA A 98 3.89 -1.67 -10.09
CA ALA A 98 3.12 -2.30 -11.15
C ALA A 98 1.66 -2.53 -10.73
N PHE A 99 1.42 -2.91 -9.46
CA PHE A 99 0.08 -3.00 -8.91
C PHE A 99 -0.63 -1.64 -8.90
N LEU A 100 0.00 -0.60 -8.34
CA LEU A 100 -0.59 0.74 -8.29
C LEU A 100 -0.91 1.30 -9.68
N ASN A 101 0.00 1.14 -10.63
CA ASN A 101 -0.21 1.62 -12.01
C ASN A 101 -1.40 0.89 -12.67
N ARG A 102 -1.55 -0.43 -12.47
CA ARG A 102 -2.72 -1.16 -12.96
C ARG A 102 -4.03 -0.66 -12.35
N LEU A 103 -4.02 -0.37 -11.05
CA LEU A 103 -5.19 0.18 -10.37
C LEU A 103 -5.59 1.54 -10.96
N ILE A 104 -4.60 2.42 -11.19
CA ILE A 104 -4.82 3.74 -11.78
C ILE A 104 -5.37 3.59 -13.20
N THR A 105 -4.75 2.77 -14.04
CA THR A 105 -5.22 2.49 -15.40
C THR A 105 -6.65 1.98 -15.41
N ALA A 106 -6.99 1.01 -14.56
CA ALA A 106 -8.34 0.48 -14.46
C ALA A 106 -9.36 1.55 -14.05
N HIS A 107 -8.98 2.47 -13.16
CA HIS A 107 -9.85 3.58 -12.77
C HIS A 107 -10.05 4.60 -13.92
N THR A 108 -8.98 4.93 -14.66
CA THR A 108 -9.06 5.82 -15.83
C THR A 108 -9.89 5.23 -16.96
N GLU A 109 -9.75 3.94 -17.24
CA GLU A 109 -10.56 3.25 -18.26
C GLU A 109 -12.04 3.18 -17.89
N PHE A 110 -12.36 3.05 -16.59
CA PHE A 110 -13.75 3.04 -16.10
C PHE A 110 -14.42 4.42 -16.22
N ILE A 111 -13.68 5.51 -16.01
CA ILE A 111 -14.20 6.88 -16.14
C ILE A 111 -14.43 7.28 -17.61
N ASN A 112 -13.65 6.70 -18.53
CA ASN A 112 -13.73 7.01 -19.96
C ASN A 112 -14.72 6.12 -20.74
N LYS A 113 -15.53 5.31 -20.05
CA LYS A 113 -16.65 4.55 -20.61
C LYS A 113 -17.98 5.16 -20.20
#